data_AF-R6DYF2-F1
#
_entry.id   AF-R6DYF2-F1
#
_cell.length_a   1.000
_cell.length_b   1.000
_cell.length_c   1.000
_cell.angle_alpha   90.00
_cell.angle_beta   90.00
_cell.angle_gamma   90.00
#
_symmetry.space_group_name_H-M   'P 1'
#
loop_
_entity.id
_entity.type
_entity.pdbx_description
1 polymer ?
#
loop_
_entity_poly.entity_id
_entity_poly.type
_entity_poly.pdbx_seq_one_letter_code
_entity_poly.pdbx_strand_id
1 'polypeptide(L)'
;MNEKIEIDANPYIMEDCSQAYKDGDVKKARNMQKAFIKAIKESGQDHCPCKEACQHHGRCEECVLLHRAGMDHVPMCFRNLINEKLRVVSSLTEHSLKEIL
;
A
#
# COMPACT_ATOMS: atom_id res chain seq x y z
N MET A 1 0.77 -25.34 1.21
CA MET A 1 -0.05 -24.14 0.91
C MET A 1 0.82 -22.95 1.26
N ASN A 2 1.28 -22.18 0.28
CA ASN A 2 2.11 -21.01 0.57
C ASN A 2 1.21 -19.92 1.18
N GLU A 3 1.64 -19.36 2.30
CA GLU A 3 0.93 -18.28 3.00
C GLU A 3 0.76 -17.05 2.10
N LYS A 4 -0.37 -16.34 2.22
CA LYS A 4 -0.61 -15.11 1.45
C LYS A 4 0.35 -14.03 1.95
N ILE A 5 1.07 -13.37 1.04
CA ILE A 5 1.97 -12.29 1.40
C ILE A 5 1.11 -11.06 1.72
N GLU A 6 1.12 -10.62 2.96
CA GLU A 6 0.45 -9.37 3.37
C GLU A 6 1.21 -8.16 2.84
N ILE A 7 0.52 -7.22 2.19
CA ILE A 7 1.14 -5.99 1.65
C ILE A 7 0.95 -4.83 2.62
N ASP A 8 -0.26 -4.66 3.15
CA ASP A 8 -0.61 -3.53 3.97
C ASP A 8 0.07 -3.68 5.34
N ALA A 9 0.81 -2.64 5.75
CA ALA A 9 1.56 -2.63 7.02
C ALA A 9 2.49 -3.85 7.22
N ASN A 10 3.08 -4.37 6.14
CA ASN A 10 3.98 -5.53 6.22
C ASN A 10 5.17 -5.27 7.19
N PRO A 11 5.37 -6.11 8.23
CA PRO A 11 6.36 -5.87 9.28
C PRO A 11 7.81 -5.90 8.77
N TYR A 12 8.12 -6.71 7.76
CA TYR A 12 9.45 -6.74 7.15
C TYR A 12 9.82 -5.39 6.50
N ILE A 13 8.83 -4.65 5.99
CA ILE A 13 9.02 -3.29 5.45
C ILE A 13 8.92 -2.23 6.56
N MET A 14 7.88 -2.29 7.38
CA MET A 14 7.59 -1.27 8.38
C MET A 14 8.61 -1.23 9.53
N GLU A 15 9.14 -2.38 9.92
CA GLU A 15 10.03 -2.53 11.08
C GLU A 15 11.47 -2.77 10.62
N ASP A 16 11.77 -3.95 10.06
CA ASP A 16 13.15 -4.34 9.78
C ASP A 16 13.84 -3.42 8.75
N CYS A 17 13.16 -3.14 7.63
CA CYS A 17 13.69 -2.25 6.60
C CYS A 17 13.82 -0.81 7.11
N SER A 18 12.85 -0.32 7.88
CA SER A 18 12.91 0.99 8.52
C SER A 18 14.05 1.09 9.52
N GLN A 19 14.30 0.03 10.29
CA GLN A 19 15.40 -0.01 11.24
C GLN A 19 16.75 0.02 10.52
N ALA A 20 16.91 -0.73 9.42
CA ALA A 20 18.12 -0.65 8.61
C ALA A 20 18.41 0.77 8.09
N TYR A 21 17.37 1.55 7.74
CA TYR A 21 17.55 2.97 7.41
C TYR A 21 17.99 3.80 8.62
N LYS A 22 17.38 3.61 9.79
CA LYS A 22 17.76 4.31 11.03
C LYS A 22 19.20 4.02 11.43
N ASP A 23 19.67 2.79 11.20
CA ASP A 23 21.04 2.36 11.48
C ASP A 23 22.06 2.84 10.43
N GLY A 24 21.59 3.52 9.36
CA GLY A 24 22.44 4.03 8.29
C GLY A 24 22.81 3.01 7.20
N ASP A 25 22.33 1.77 7.28
CA ASP A 25 22.57 0.73 6.28
C ASP A 25 21.56 0.82 5.11
N VAL A 26 21.72 1.89 4.33
CA VAL A 26 20.88 2.17 3.15
C VAL A 26 20.93 1.05 2.11
N LYS A 27 22.07 0.34 1.99
CA LYS A 27 22.23 -0.74 1.00
C LYS A 27 21.39 -1.94 1.41
N LYS A 28 21.43 -2.35 2.67
CA LYS A 28 20.58 -3.42 3.21
C LYS A 28 19.10 -3.07 3.04
N ALA A 29 18.68 -1.88 3.46
CA ALA A 29 17.28 -1.45 3.35
C ALA A 29 16.75 -1.51 1.89
N ARG A 30 17.53 -0.99 0.92
CA ARG A 30 17.18 -1.08 -0.51
C ARG A 30 17.10 -2.52 -1.02
N ASN A 31 17.98 -3.40 -0.55
CA ASN A 31 17.92 -4.82 -0.92
C ASN A 31 16.68 -5.51 -0.34
N MET A 32 16.27 -5.15 0.87
CA MET A 32 15.05 -5.66 1.50
C MET A 32 13.80 -5.25 0.72
N GLN A 33 13.69 -3.98 0.32
CA GLN A 33 12.61 -3.49 -0.54
C GLN A 33 12.56 -4.25 -1.87
N LYS A 34 13.71 -4.46 -2.52
CA LYS A 34 13.79 -5.24 -3.77
C LYS A 34 13.33 -6.68 -3.58
N ALA A 35 13.75 -7.32 -2.48
CA ALA A 35 13.35 -8.69 -2.16
C ALA A 35 11.84 -8.80 -1.94
N PHE A 36 11.24 -7.85 -1.21
CA PHE A 36 9.80 -7.79 -1.00
C PHE A 36 9.04 -7.62 -2.32
N ILE A 37 9.42 -6.65 -3.15
CA ILE A 37 8.81 -6.44 -4.47
C ILE A 37 8.92 -7.70 -5.35
N LYS A 38 10.09 -8.35 -5.34
CA LYS A 38 10.32 -9.58 -6.08
C LYS A 38 9.40 -10.70 -5.60
N ALA A 39 9.28 -10.90 -4.29
CA ALA A 39 8.40 -11.90 -3.70
C ALA A 39 6.93 -11.69 -4.08
N ILE A 40 6.44 -10.44 -4.06
CA ILE A 40 5.07 -10.13 -4.51
C ILE A 40 4.88 -10.47 -5.98
N LYS A 41 5.79 -10.04 -6.85
CA LYS A 41 5.70 -10.30 -8.30
C LYS A 41 5.76 -11.80 -8.64
N GLU A 42 6.60 -12.56 -7.93
CA GLU A 42 6.78 -13.99 -8.16
C GLU A 42 5.68 -14.84 -7.49
N SER A 43 4.94 -14.29 -6.53
CA SER A 43 3.91 -15.03 -5.78
C SER A 43 2.74 -15.50 -6.64
N GLY A 44 2.43 -14.79 -7.74
CA GLY A 44 1.21 -15.01 -8.53
C GLY A 44 -0.10 -14.79 -7.75
N GLN A 45 -0.03 -14.26 -6.53
CA GLN A 45 -1.18 -14.03 -5.66
C GLN A 45 -1.92 -12.75 -6.10
N ASP A 46 -3.24 -12.78 -5.97
CA ASP A 46 -4.07 -11.60 -6.17
C ASP A 46 -4.07 -10.72 -4.90
N HIS A 47 -3.50 -9.53 -5.07
CA HIS A 47 -3.37 -8.51 -4.02
C HIS A 47 -4.28 -7.31 -4.25
N CYS A 48 -5.11 -7.32 -5.30
CA CYS A 48 -6.01 -6.20 -5.59
C CYS A 48 -7.31 -6.33 -4.77
N PRO A 49 -7.68 -5.32 -3.95
CA PRO A 49 -8.95 -5.31 -3.21
C PRO A 49 -10.15 -4.85 -4.07
N CYS A 50 -9.97 -4.75 -5.39
CA CYS A 50 -11.01 -4.31 -6.32
C CYS A 50 -12.18 -5.31 -6.32
N LYS A 51 -13.41 -4.79 -6.21
CA LYS A 51 -14.63 -5.61 -6.22
C LYS A 51 -15.00 -6.11 -7.63
N GLU A 52 -14.51 -5.42 -8.66
CA GLU A 52 -14.73 -5.77 -10.06
C GLU A 52 -13.39 -6.04 -10.74
N ALA A 53 -13.34 -7.10 -11.56
CA ALA A 53 -12.19 -7.45 -12.36
C ALA A 53 -12.06 -6.45 -13.52
N CYS A 54 -11.29 -5.38 -13.30
CA CYS A 54 -11.00 -4.42 -14.37
C CYS A 54 -9.96 -5.00 -15.33
N GLN A 55 -9.90 -4.48 -16.55
CA GLN A 55 -8.91 -4.93 -17.53
C GLN A 55 -7.46 -4.76 -17.04
N HIS A 56 -7.20 -3.88 -16.05
CA HIS A 56 -5.89 -3.58 -15.44
C HIS A 56 -5.65 -4.30 -14.10
N HIS A 57 -6.49 -5.27 -13.74
CA HIS A 57 -6.39 -6.01 -12.49
C HIS A 57 -5.02 -6.70 -12.34
N GLY A 58 -4.43 -6.62 -11.15
CA GLY A 58 -3.08 -7.12 -10.87
C GLY A 58 -1.94 -6.29 -11.48
N ARG A 59 -2.23 -5.29 -12.32
CA ARG A 59 -1.23 -4.41 -12.95
C ARG A 59 -1.20 -3.06 -12.24
N CYS A 60 -0.62 -3.06 -11.04
CA CYS A 60 -0.62 -1.91 -10.13
C CYS A 60 -0.12 -0.61 -10.79
N GLU A 61 0.91 -0.68 -11.63
CA GLU A 61 1.44 0.50 -12.33
C GLU A 61 0.42 1.11 -13.30
N GLU A 62 -0.20 0.29 -14.15
CA GLU A 62 -1.25 0.75 -15.08
C GLU A 62 -2.45 1.34 -14.33
N CYS A 63 -2.88 0.66 -13.27
CA CYS A 63 -3.96 1.13 -12.40
C CYS A 63 -3.67 2.54 -11.85
N VAL A 64 -2.47 2.76 -11.30
CA VAL A 64 -2.07 4.06 -10.76
C VAL A 64 -2.00 5.13 -11.86
N LEU A 65 -1.46 4.83 -13.04
CA LEU A 65 -1.38 5.77 -14.15
C LEU A 65 -2.77 6.26 -14.59
N LEU A 66 -3.75 5.35 -14.71
CA LEU A 66 -5.10 5.69 -15.15
C LEU A 66 -5.86 6.51 -14.11
N HIS A 67 -5.79 6.16 -12.82
CA HIS A 67 -6.41 6.97 -11.78
C HIS A 67 -5.81 8.37 -11.69
N ARG A 68 -4.50 8.51 -11.90
CA ARG A 68 -3.83 9.82 -11.99
C ARG A 68 -4.24 10.61 -13.22
N ALA A 69 -4.38 9.97 -14.37
CA ALA A 69 -4.83 10.64 -15.59
C ALA A 69 -6.29 11.10 -15.48
N GLY A 70 -7.15 10.31 -14.84
CA GLY A 70 -8.57 10.61 -14.66
C GLY A 70 -8.88 11.63 -13.58
N MET A 71 -8.03 11.79 -12.56
CA MET A 71 -8.19 12.75 -11.46
C MET A 71 -9.52 12.66 -10.67
N ASP A 72 -10.27 11.56 -10.83
CA ASP A 72 -11.59 11.38 -10.21
C ASP A 72 -11.48 10.86 -8.77
N HIS A 73 -10.82 9.71 -8.57
CA HIS A 73 -10.66 9.09 -7.26
C HIS A 73 -9.39 8.25 -7.13
N VAL A 74 -9.03 7.94 -5.88
CA VAL A 74 -7.85 7.13 -5.55
C VAL A 74 -8.10 5.62 -5.78
N PRO A 75 -7.10 4.88 -6.29
CA PRO A 75 -7.19 3.42 -6.45
C PRO A 75 -7.58 2.72 -5.15
N MET A 76 -8.37 1.64 -5.25
CA MET A 76 -8.80 0.86 -4.07
C MET A 76 -7.60 0.37 -3.24
N CYS A 77 -6.50 -0.01 -3.90
CA CYS A 77 -5.25 -0.44 -3.25
C CYS A 77 -4.64 0.61 -2.31
N PHE A 78 -4.96 1.90 -2.47
CA PHE A 78 -4.46 2.97 -1.60
C PHE A 78 -5.48 3.43 -0.56
N ARG A 79 -6.74 3.00 -0.64
CA ARG A 79 -7.79 3.49 0.25
C ARG A 79 -7.52 3.13 1.70
N ASN A 80 -7.04 1.93 2.00
CA ASN A 80 -6.68 1.55 3.38
C ASN A 80 -5.61 2.48 3.97
N LEU A 81 -4.51 2.68 3.23
CA LEU A 81 -3.44 3.59 3.62
C LEU A 81 -3.97 5.01 3.88
N ILE A 82 -4.77 5.55 2.96
CA ILE A 82 -5.33 6.90 3.07
C ILE A 82 -6.31 6.98 4.23
N ASN A 83 -7.18 5.98 4.41
CA ASN A 83 -8.14 5.92 5.49
C ASN A 83 -7.44 5.92 6.86
N GLU A 84 -6.33 5.20 7.02
CA GLU A 84 -5.54 5.25 8.26
C GLU A 84 -4.99 6.66 8.53
N LYS A 85 -4.55 7.39 7.50
CA LYS A 85 -4.11 8.79 7.66
C LYS A 85 -5.29 9.73 7.97
N LEU A 86 -6.40 9.58 7.28
CA LEU A 86 -7.61 10.35 7.53
C LEU A 86 -8.17 10.09 8.93
N ARG A 87 -8.09 8.86 9.43
CA ARG A 87 -8.49 8.50 10.80
C ARG A 87 -7.70 9.30 11.83
N VAL A 88 -6.38 9.43 11.64
CA VAL A 88 -5.53 10.26 12.50
C VAL A 88 -5.96 11.73 12.43
N VAL A 89 -6.15 12.30 11.24
CA VAL A 89 -6.60 13.69 11.09
C VAL A 89 -7.98 13.91 11.73
N SER A 90 -8.92 13.00 11.47
CA SER A 90 -10.28 13.03 11.99
C SER A 90 -10.30 12.96 13.53
N SER A 91 -9.34 12.27 14.14
CA SER A 91 -9.23 12.22 15.61
C SER A 91 -8.92 13.57 16.27
N LEU A 92 -8.35 14.53 15.52
CA LEU A 92 -8.06 15.88 16.03
C LEU A 92 -9.33 16.67 16.39
N THR A 93 -10.48 16.29 15.83
CA THR A 93 -11.78 16.91 16.09
C THR A 93 -12.79 15.90 16.64
N GLU A 94 -12.31 14.85 17.34
CA GLU A 94 -13.17 13.80 17.90
C GLU A 94 -14.08 13.14 16.84
N HIS A 95 -13.58 13.04 15.61
CA HIS A 95 -14.30 12.49 14.45
C HIS A 95 -15.52 13.29 13.96
N SER A 96 -15.70 14.53 14.41
CA SER A 96 -16.77 15.44 13.95
C SER A 96 -16.66 15.86 12.48
N LEU A 97 -15.55 15.57 11.79
CA LEU A 97 -15.34 15.93 10.37
C LEU A 97 -16.48 15.43 9.46
N LYS A 98 -17.06 14.26 9.77
CA LYS A 98 -18.19 13.68 9.02
C LYS A 98 -19.48 14.49 9.16
N GLU A 99 -19.65 15.25 10.23
CA GLU A 99 -20.85 16.04 10.49
C GLU A 99 -20.86 17.36 9.71
N ILE A 100 -19.69 17.76 9.18
CA ILE A 100 -19.45 19.07 8.55
C ILE A 100 -19.23 18.94 7.02
N LEU A 101 -19.09 17.71 6.50
CA LEU A 101 -18.96 17.39 5.07
C LEU A 101 -20.23 16.71 4.54
#